data_AF-A0A7M3ZP57-F1
#
_entry.id   AF-A0A7M3ZP57-F1
#
_cell.length_a   1.000
_cell.length_b   1.000
_cell.length_c   1.000
_cell.angle_alpha   90.00
_cell.angle_beta   90.00
_cell.angle_gamma   90.00
#
_symmetry.space_group_name_H-M   'P 1'
#
loop_
_entity.id
_entity.type
_entity.pdbx_description
1 polymer ?
#
loop_
_entity_poly.entity_id
_entity_poly.type
_entity_poly.pdbx_seq_one_letter_code
_entity_poly.pdbx_strand_id
1 'polypeptide(L)'
;MPELPPLALHLLAHATPGDGTLFGTLAGGAVAASEHIEAVTGHPTTRLTAHCKGLDLPAWDPRGKRGNAMAYMTANVGASHMRAGYKAPTGLPNRSAVDLMEELVDSQHGIVIRDSM
;
A
#
# COMPACT_ATOMS: atom_id res chain seq x y z
N MET A 1 -9.16 18.90 16.69
CA MET A 1 -7.83 18.48 16.21
C MET A 1 -7.07 19.75 15.86
N PRO A 2 -5.83 19.94 16.31
CA PRO A 2 -5.04 21.07 15.81
C PRO A 2 -4.96 20.97 14.28
N GLU A 3 -5.12 22.10 13.60
CA GLU A 3 -4.94 22.16 12.16
C GLU A 3 -3.50 21.77 11.81
N LEU A 4 -3.33 21.07 10.70
CA LEU A 4 -2.00 20.88 10.15
C LEU A 4 -1.34 22.25 9.95
N PRO A 5 -0.03 22.39 10.17
CA PRO A 5 0.65 23.64 9.94
C PRO A 5 0.29 24.16 8.53
N PRO A 6 0.06 25.47 8.36
CA PRO A 6 -0.11 26.04 7.03
C PRO A 6 1.00 25.51 6.13
N LEU A 7 0.64 25.08 4.92
CA LEU A 7 1.58 24.55 3.93
C LEU A 7 2.23 23.19 4.31
N ALA A 8 1.64 22.38 5.20
CA ALA A 8 2.17 21.04 5.52
C ALA A 8 2.44 20.16 4.28
N LEU A 9 1.58 20.22 3.26
CA LEU A 9 1.80 19.51 1.99
C LEU A 9 3.01 20.05 1.22
N HIS A 10 3.22 21.37 1.23
CA HIS A 10 4.38 22.00 0.62
C HIS A 10 5.67 21.60 1.37
N LEU A 11 5.64 21.60 2.71
CA LEU A 11 6.77 21.14 3.52
C LEU A 11 7.11 19.68 3.23
N LEU A 12 6.11 18.80 3.16
CA LEU A 12 6.32 17.40 2.81
C LEU A 12 6.90 17.25 1.39
N ALA A 13 6.40 18.01 0.41
CA ALA A 13 6.88 17.96 -0.97
C ALA A 13 8.33 18.45 -1.15
N HIS A 14 8.87 19.19 -0.18
CA HIS A 14 10.24 19.73 -0.20
C HIS A 14 11.14 19.12 0.88
N ALA A 15 10.66 18.10 1.59
CA ALA A 15 11.41 17.43 2.63
C ALA A 15 12.46 16.50 2.06
N THR A 16 13.57 16.33 2.78
CA THR A 16 14.61 15.36 2.43
C THR A 16 14.46 14.13 3.33
N PRO A 17 14.26 12.92 2.78
CA PRO A 17 14.18 11.71 3.59
C PRO A 17 15.39 11.55 4.51
N GLY A 18 15.15 11.35 5.80
CA GLY A 18 16.21 11.12 6.79
C GLY A 18 16.95 12.37 7.28
N ASP A 19 16.45 13.59 7.02
CA ASP A 19 17.05 14.84 7.52
C ASP A 19 16.86 15.09 9.04
N GLY A 20 16.21 14.16 9.75
CA GLY A 20 15.95 14.23 11.18
C GLY A 20 14.74 15.09 11.57
N THR A 21 14.06 15.72 10.61
CA THR A 21 12.82 16.48 10.85
C THR A 21 11.59 15.57 10.76
N LEU A 22 10.45 16.05 11.29
CA LEU A 22 9.17 15.35 11.14
C LEU A 22 8.83 15.09 9.66
N PHE A 23 8.99 16.09 8.80
CA PHE A 23 8.66 15.96 7.38
C PHE A 23 9.66 15.07 6.63
N GLY A 24 10.94 15.07 7.02
CA GLY A 24 11.93 14.12 6.49
C GLY A 24 11.65 12.67 6.90
N THR A 25 11.13 12.44 8.11
CA THR A 25 10.65 11.12 8.53
C THR A 25 9.43 10.69 7.69
N LEU A 26 8.44 11.57 7.50
CA LEU A 26 7.26 11.28 6.69
C LEU A 26 7.61 11.06 5.20
N ALA A 27 8.59 11.79 4.67
CA ALA A 27 9.08 11.65 3.30
C ALA A 27 9.74 10.28 3.04
N GLY A 28 10.16 9.57 4.09
CA GLY A 28 10.63 8.18 3.99
C GLY A 28 9.55 7.15 3.67
N GLY A 29 8.28 7.55 3.65
CA GLY A 29 7.13 6.66 3.42
C GLY A 29 6.57 6.05 4.71
N ALA A 30 5.36 5.48 4.65
CA ALA A 30 4.63 5.08 5.85
C ALA A 30 5.35 4.02 6.69
N VAL A 31 6.06 3.08 6.05
CA VAL A 31 6.80 2.03 6.75
C VAL A 31 7.96 2.61 7.54
N ALA A 32 8.86 3.35 6.89
CA ALA A 32 10.00 3.97 7.56
C ALA A 32 9.56 4.94 8.65
N ALA A 33 8.51 5.72 8.40
CA ALA A 33 7.91 6.60 9.40
C ALA A 33 7.39 5.80 10.61
N SER A 34 6.70 4.67 10.38
CA SER A 34 6.16 3.86 11.47
C SER A 34 7.22 3.14 12.28
N GLU A 35 8.32 2.69 11.67
CA GLU A 35 9.48 2.12 12.38
C GLU A 35 10.15 3.18 13.25
N HIS A 36 10.35 4.39 12.71
CA HIS A 36 10.93 5.49 13.46
C HIS A 36 10.05 5.90 14.65
N ILE A 37 8.73 6.06 14.44
CA ILE A 37 7.79 6.42 15.50
C ILE A 37 7.74 5.34 16.59
N GLU A 38 7.75 4.06 16.21
CA GLU A 38 7.76 2.96 17.17
C GLU A 38 9.06 2.97 18.00
N ALA A 39 10.20 3.20 17.36
CA ALA A 39 11.49 3.28 18.04
C ALA A 39 11.56 4.43 19.06
N VAL A 40 11.01 5.62 18.74
CA VAL A 40 11.11 6.79 19.63
C VAL A 40 9.99 6.87 20.67
N THR A 41 8.83 6.27 20.41
CA THR A 41 7.65 6.36 21.30
C THR A 41 7.34 5.07 22.06
N GLY A 42 7.86 3.92 21.62
CA GLY A 42 7.48 2.60 22.13
C GLY A 42 6.06 2.15 21.78
N HIS A 43 5.30 2.94 21.01
CA HIS A 43 3.96 2.54 20.55
C HIS A 43 4.07 1.68 19.29
N PRO A 44 3.27 0.60 19.14
CA PRO A 44 3.41 -0.37 18.07
C PRO A 44 2.86 0.14 16.72
N THR A 45 3.37 1.26 16.22
CA THR A 45 2.89 1.92 15.00
C THR A 45 3.14 1.10 13.75
N THR A 46 4.13 0.21 13.71
CA THR A 46 4.34 -0.72 12.59
C THR A 46 3.12 -1.65 12.37
N ARG A 47 2.35 -1.95 13.43
CA ARG A 47 1.11 -2.74 13.33
C ARG A 47 -0.09 -1.94 12.79
N LEU A 48 0.05 -0.62 12.68
CA LEU A 48 -0.98 0.28 12.19
C LEU A 48 -0.72 0.74 10.75
N THR A 49 0.44 0.40 10.18
CA THR A 49 0.81 0.73 8.81
C THR A 49 0.21 -0.28 7.85
N ALA A 50 -0.65 0.18 6.95
CA ALA A 50 -1.30 -0.68 5.96
C ALA A 50 -0.48 -0.70 4.66
N HIS A 51 0.29 -1.77 4.44
CA HIS A 51 1.19 -1.88 3.30
C HIS A 51 1.39 -3.35 2.88
N CYS A 52 1.95 -3.58 1.69
CA CYS A 52 2.56 -4.87 1.32
C CYS A 52 3.94 -4.60 0.75
N LYS A 53 4.97 -5.28 1.27
CA LYS A 53 6.38 -5.18 0.82
C LYS A 53 6.93 -3.74 0.79
N GLY A 54 6.54 -2.92 1.77
CA GLY A 54 6.99 -1.52 1.85
C GLY A 54 6.10 -0.50 1.12
N LEU A 55 5.23 -0.93 0.20
CA LEU A 55 4.32 -0.04 -0.54
C LEU A 55 2.95 0.04 0.12
N ASP A 56 2.47 1.27 0.34
CA ASP A 56 1.18 1.57 0.96
C ASP A 56 0.01 0.92 0.23
N LEU A 57 -1.01 0.49 0.98
CA LEU A 57 -2.25 0.02 0.37
C LEU A 57 -2.86 1.13 -0.52
N PRO A 58 -3.38 0.78 -1.70
CA PRO A 58 -4.09 1.74 -2.55
C PRO A 58 -5.45 2.10 -1.94
N ALA A 59 -6.15 3.06 -2.55
CA ALA A 59 -7.45 3.59 -2.09
C ALA A 59 -8.63 2.57 -2.06
N TRP A 60 -8.37 1.27 -2.25
CA TRP A 60 -9.38 0.23 -2.31
C TRP A 60 -9.19 -0.76 -1.16
N ASP A 61 -10.10 -0.72 -0.19
CA ASP A 61 -10.06 -1.62 0.96
C ASP A 61 -10.17 -3.09 0.50
N PRO A 62 -9.20 -3.96 0.83
CA PRO A 62 -9.24 -5.36 0.42
C PRO A 62 -10.44 -6.14 0.99
N ARG A 63 -11.13 -5.62 2.02
CA ARG A 63 -12.36 -6.19 2.59
C ARG A 63 -13.59 -5.96 1.71
N GLY A 64 -13.52 -5.04 0.74
CA GLY A 64 -14.62 -4.74 -0.17
C GLY A 64 -14.70 -5.63 -1.41
N LYS A 65 -13.64 -6.40 -1.72
CA LYS A 65 -13.58 -7.21 -2.96
C LYS A 65 -12.78 -8.49 -2.74
N ARG A 66 -13.42 -9.65 -2.92
CA ARG A 66 -12.80 -10.97 -2.76
C ARG A 66 -11.63 -11.14 -3.72
N GLY A 67 -10.49 -11.62 -3.22
CA GLY A 67 -9.25 -11.78 -3.99
C GLY A 67 -8.39 -10.50 -4.10
N ASN A 68 -8.89 -9.32 -3.71
CA ASN A 68 -8.14 -8.08 -3.82
C ASN A 68 -6.96 -8.01 -2.84
N ALA A 69 -7.11 -8.58 -1.64
CA ALA A 69 -5.99 -8.78 -0.70
C ALA A 69 -4.87 -9.62 -1.32
N MET A 70 -5.21 -10.72 -2.01
CA MET A 70 -4.24 -11.58 -2.69
C MET A 70 -3.49 -10.83 -3.77
N ALA A 71 -4.19 -10.00 -4.57
CA ALA A 71 -3.56 -9.15 -5.57
C ALA A 71 -2.49 -8.22 -4.98
N TYR A 72 -2.76 -7.59 -3.83
CA TYR A 72 -1.78 -6.73 -3.15
C TYR A 72 -0.60 -7.52 -2.58
N MET A 73 -0.88 -8.68 -1.97
CA MET A 73 0.16 -9.52 -1.37
C MET A 73 1.06 -10.20 -2.41
N THR A 74 0.57 -10.53 -3.61
CA THR A 74 1.36 -11.22 -4.64
C THR A 74 1.99 -10.28 -5.67
N ALA A 75 1.55 -9.02 -5.77
CA ALA A 75 2.18 -8.05 -6.66
C ALA A 75 3.68 -7.86 -6.32
N ASN A 76 4.55 -7.92 -7.35
CA ASN A 76 6.01 -7.85 -7.19
C ASN A 76 6.50 -6.53 -6.58
N VAL A 77 5.78 -5.44 -6.84
CA VAL A 77 6.15 -4.07 -6.40
C VAL A 77 5.58 -3.69 -5.03
N GLY A 78 4.84 -4.59 -4.37
CA GLY A 78 4.05 -4.29 -3.18
C GLY A 78 2.59 -3.99 -3.50
N ALA A 79 1.85 -3.40 -2.56
CA ALA A 79 0.39 -3.25 -2.64
C ALA A 79 -0.06 -2.32 -3.78
N SER A 80 -0.29 -2.88 -4.97
CA SER A 80 -0.64 -2.11 -6.16
C SER A 80 -1.90 -2.65 -6.83
N HIS A 81 -2.88 -1.76 -7.04
CA HIS A 81 -4.09 -2.05 -7.81
C HIS A 81 -3.85 -2.07 -9.33
N MET A 82 -2.68 -1.60 -9.77
CA MET A 82 -2.28 -1.60 -11.18
C MET A 82 -1.68 -2.94 -11.63
N ARG A 83 -1.45 -3.87 -10.68
CA ARG A 83 -0.76 -5.15 -10.92
C ARG A 83 -1.69 -6.36 -10.95
N ALA A 84 -2.99 -6.17 -10.80
CA ALA A 84 -3.99 -7.20 -11.06
C ALA A 84 -5.37 -6.56 -11.24
N GLY A 85 -6.21 -7.18 -12.05
CA GLY A 85 -7.58 -6.75 -12.29
C GLY A 85 -8.48 -7.94 -12.60
N TYR A 86 -9.42 -8.22 -11.70
CA TYR A 86 -10.49 -9.20 -11.92
C TYR A 86 -11.54 -8.63 -12.89
N LYS A 87 -11.94 -9.44 -13.87
CA LYS A 87 -12.87 -9.10 -14.97
C LYS A 87 -14.30 -8.90 -14.47
N ALA A 88 -14.75 -9.75 -13.55
CA ALA A 88 -16.10 -9.70 -12.97
C ALA A 88 -16.07 -9.22 -11.50
N PRO A 89 -17.20 -8.71 -10.98
CA PRO A 89 -17.36 -8.49 -9.55
C PRO A 89 -17.16 -9.82 -8.80
N THR A 90 -16.15 -9.88 -7.93
CA THR A 90 -15.79 -11.10 -7.20
C THR A 90 -16.57 -11.27 -5.88
N GLY A 91 -17.41 -10.29 -5.55
CA GLY A 91 -18.22 -10.22 -4.33
C GLY A 91 -17.41 -9.81 -3.10
N LEU A 92 -18.07 -9.78 -1.94
CA LEU A 92 -17.41 -9.58 -0.65
C LEU A 92 -16.58 -10.82 -0.27
N PRO A 93 -15.50 -10.68 0.52
CA PRO A 93 -14.69 -11.80 0.98
C PRO A 93 -15.40 -12.62 2.09
N ASN A 94 -16.44 -13.36 1.72
CA ASN A 94 -17.19 -14.26 2.62
C ASN A 94 -16.76 -15.73 2.52
N ARG A 95 -15.82 -16.04 1.63
CA ARG A 95 -15.20 -17.36 1.45
C ARG A 95 -13.79 -17.19 0.87
N SER A 96 -13.03 -18.28 0.84
CA SER A 96 -11.71 -18.33 0.20
C SER A 96 -11.73 -17.78 -1.23
N ALA A 97 -10.62 -17.19 -1.67
CA ALA A 97 -10.41 -16.69 -3.02
C ALA A 97 -9.61 -17.66 -3.90
N VAL A 98 -9.38 -18.91 -3.47
CA VAL A 98 -8.60 -19.91 -4.22
C VAL A 98 -9.12 -20.11 -5.65
N ASP A 99 -10.44 -20.07 -5.84
CA ASP A 99 -11.11 -20.12 -7.14
C ASP A 99 -10.79 -18.93 -8.07
N LEU A 100 -10.18 -17.86 -7.55
CA LEU A 100 -9.81 -16.67 -8.31
C LEU A 100 -8.31 -16.61 -8.66
N MET A 101 -7.50 -17.59 -8.21
CA MET A 101 -6.04 -17.50 -8.33
C MET A 101 -5.55 -17.66 -9.77
N GLU A 102 -6.19 -18.49 -10.57
CA GLU A 102 -5.88 -18.63 -11.99
C GLU A 102 -6.07 -17.29 -12.72
N GLU A 103 -7.22 -16.64 -12.52
CA GLU A 103 -7.49 -15.32 -13.11
C GLU A 103 -6.51 -14.25 -12.61
N LEU A 104 -6.14 -14.29 -11.32
CA LEU A 104 -5.14 -13.38 -10.76
C LEU A 104 -3.80 -13.51 -11.46
N VAL A 105 -3.32 -14.75 -11.65
CA VAL A 105 -2.04 -15.05 -12.31
C VAL A 105 -2.07 -14.59 -13.77
N ASP A 106 -3.14 -14.91 -14.50
CA ASP A 106 -3.32 -14.46 -15.88
C ASP A 106 -3.33 -12.93 -16.00
N SER A 107 -4.01 -12.25 -15.07
CA SER A 107 -4.06 -10.79 -15.01
C SER A 107 -2.67 -10.19 -14.78
N GLN A 108 -1.91 -10.75 -13.84
CA GLN A 108 -0.55 -10.33 -13.54
C GLN A 108 0.38 -10.52 -14.74
N HIS A 109 0.33 -11.68 -15.41
CA HIS A 109 1.13 -11.93 -16.61
C HIS A 109 0.77 -10.97 -17.75
N GLY A 110 -0.53 -10.76 -18.00
CA GLY A 110 -1.00 -9.84 -19.03
C GLY A 110 -0.52 -8.41 -18.80
N ILE A 111 -0.50 -7.95 -17.55
CA ILE A 111 0.04 -6.63 -17.18
C ILE A 111 1.54 -6.55 -17.43
N VAL A 112 2.32 -7.57 -17.08
CA VAL A 112 3.77 -7.59 -17.34
C VAL A 112 4.05 -7.51 -18.85
N ILE A 113 3.32 -8.28 -19.66
CA ILE A 113 3.46 -8.25 -21.13
C ILE A 113 3.12 -6.87 -21.66
N ARG A 114 1.98 -6.30 -21.26
CA ARG A 114 1.55 -4.96 -21.69
C ARG A 114 2.57 -3.89 -21.34
N ASP A 115 3.10 -3.92 -20.13
CA ASP A 115 4.07 -2.92 -19.66
C ASP A 115 5.47 -3.11 -20.28
N SER A 116 5.71 -4.21 -21.00
CA SER A 116 6.97 -4.52 -21.69
C SER A 116 6.96 -4.21 -23.19
N MET A 117 5.81 -3.81 -23.75
CA MET A 117 5.65 -3.36 -25.14
C MET A 117 5.65 -1.84 -25.22
#